data_AF-A0A9X4SJQ2-F1
#
_entry.id   AF-A0A9X4SJQ2-F1
#
_cell.length_a   1.000
_cell.length_b   1.000
_cell.length_c   1.000
_cell.angle_alpha   90.00
_cell.angle_beta   90.00
_cell.angle_gamma   90.00
#
_symmetry.space_group_name_H-M   'P 1'
#
loop_
_entity.id
_entity.type
_entity.pdbx_description
1 polymer ?
#
loop_
_entity_poly.entity_id
_entity_poly.type
_entity_poly.pdbx_seq_one_letter_code
_entity_poly.pdbx_strand_id
1 'polypeptide(L)' 'GREEGEKQAKIEVAKNLLKAGVSIDIIAQTTGLPKAEIVQLKEKVTS' A
#
# COMPACT_ATOMS: atom_id res chain seq x y z
N GLY A 1 11.86 14.09 4.63
CA GLY A 1 12.92 14.20 3.57
C GLY A 1 12.48 13.50 2.29
N ARG A 2 13.27 13.50 1.20
CA ARG A 2 12.88 12.87 -0.09
C ARG A 2 12.42 11.41 0.04
N GLU A 3 13.14 10.60 0.81
CA GLU A 3 12.80 9.18 1.06
C GLU A 3 11.47 9.00 1.80
N GLU A 4 11.16 9.90 2.73
CA GLU A 4 9.90 9.88 3.48
C GLU A 4 8.71 10.20 2.58
N GLY A 5 8.88 11.14 1.64
CA GLY A 5 7.88 11.47 0.63
C GLY A 5 7.65 10.30 -0.35
N GLU A 6 8.72 9.65 -0.81
CA GLU A 6 8.61 8.46 -1.67
C GLU A 6 7.89 7.30 -0.96
N LYS A 7 8.15 7.10 0.35
CA LYS A 7 7.44 6.10 1.15
C LYS A 7 5.95 6.46 1.32
N GLN A 8 5.63 7.71 1.62
CA GLN A 8 4.25 8.18 1.74
C GLN A 8 3.46 7.98 0.44
N ALA A 9 4.04 8.33 -0.71
CA ALA A 9 3.41 8.13 -2.01
C ALA A 9 3.10 6.65 -2.28
N LYS A 10 4.03 5.74 -1.98
CA LYS A 10 3.79 4.28 -2.11
C LYS A 10 2.64 3.80 -1.24
N ILE A 11 2.55 4.31 -0.01
CA ILE A 11 1.47 3.98 0.93
C ILE A 11 0.12 4.48 0.41
N GLU A 12 0.05 5.71 -0.12
CA GLU A 12 -1.20 6.25 -0.69
C GLU A 12 -1.68 5.45 -1.90
N VAL A 13 -0.76 5.08 -2.81
CA VAL A 13 -1.08 4.19 -3.93
C VAL A 13 -1.61 2.84 -3.44
N ALA A 14 -0.94 2.21 -2.47
CA ALA A 14 -1.40 0.93 -1.90
C ALA A 14 -2.81 1.02 -1.29
N LYS A 15 -3.11 2.09 -0.55
CA LYS A 15 -4.45 2.30 0.04
C LYS A 15 -5.53 2.44 -1.03
N ASN A 16 -5.26 3.16 -2.11
CA ASN A 16 -6.23 3.34 -3.20
C ASN A 16 -6.50 2.02 -3.93
N LEU A 17 -5.46 1.22 -4.18
CA LEU A 17 -5.59 -0.09 -4.80
C LEU A 17 -6.35 -1.08 -3.91
N LEU A 18 -6.12 -1.05 -2.59
CA LEU A 18 -6.89 -1.85 -1.62
C LEU A 18 -8.39 -1.49 -1.66
N LYS A 19 -8.72 -0.18 -1.70
CA LYS A 19 -10.11 0.29 -1.83
C LYS A 19 -10.75 -0.14 -3.15
N ALA A 20 -9.96 -0.24 -4.21
CA ALA A 20 -10.39 -0.74 -5.52
C ALA A 20 -10.51 -2.28 -5.59
N GLY A 21 -10.23 -3.01 -4.50
CA GLY A 21 -10.34 -4.46 -4.44
C GLY A 21 -9.20 -5.22 -5.13
N VAL A 22 -8.08 -4.55 -5.41
CA VAL A 22 -6.91 -5.19 -6.03
C VAL A 22 -6.24 -6.15 -5.04
N SER A 23 -5.72 -7.27 -5.55
CA SER A 23 -5.07 -8.28 -4.71
C SER A 23 -3.75 -7.78 -4.11
N ILE A 24 -3.43 -8.24 -2.90
CA ILE A 24 -2.21 -7.84 -2.17
C ILE A 24 -0.94 -8.14 -2.98
N ASP A 25 -0.90 -9.25 -3.72
CA ASP A 25 0.24 -9.61 -4.58
C ASP A 25 0.52 -8.56 -5.65
N ILE A 26 -0.54 -8.09 -6.35
CA ILE A 26 -0.41 -7.06 -7.39
C ILE A 26 -0.02 -5.72 -6.78
N ILE A 27 -0.55 -5.39 -5.59
CA ILE A 27 -0.19 -4.16 -4.88
C ILE A 27 1.28 -4.18 -4.47
N ALA A 28 1.78 -5.32 -3.96
CA ALA A 28 3.18 -5.48 -3.59
C ALA A 28 4.11 -5.31 -4.79
N GLN A 29 3.77 -5.93 -5.92
CA GLN A 29 4.52 -5.79 -7.16
C GLN A 29 4.52 -4.34 -7.68
N THR A 30 3.38 -3.65 -7.60
CA THR A 30 3.21 -2.29 -8.13
C THR A 30 3.90 -1.22 -7.27
N THR A 31 3.79 -1.34 -5.96
CA THR A 31 4.27 -0.31 -5.01
C THR A 31 5.70 -0.59 -4.50
N GLY A 32 6.16 -1.84 -4.64
CA GLY A 32 7.39 -2.31 -4.03
C GLY A 32 7.33 -2.41 -2.50
N LEU A 33 6.14 -2.31 -1.90
CA LEU A 33 5.96 -2.49 -0.46
C LEU A 33 5.92 -3.97 -0.09
N PRO A 34 6.44 -4.36 1.08
CA PRO A 34 6.28 -5.71 1.60
C PRO A 34 4.81 -6.06 1.80
N LYS A 35 4.43 -7.30 1.49
CA LYS A 35 3.05 -7.79 1.70
C LYS A 35 2.57 -7.59 3.14
N ALA A 36 3.44 -7.79 4.13
CA ALA A 36 3.13 -7.57 5.55
C ALA A 36 2.74 -6.12 5.88
N GLU A 37 3.34 -5.14 5.19
CA GLU A 37 2.96 -3.73 5.34
C GLU A 37 1.61 -3.45 4.69
N ILE A 38 1.34 -4.05 3.53
CA ILE A 38 0.05 -3.93 2.82
C ILE A 38 -1.10 -4.57 3.63
N VAL A 39 -0.86 -5.71 4.28
CA VAL A 39 -1.85 -6.36 5.17
C VAL A 39 -2.23 -5.42 6.32
N GLN A 40 -1.25 -4.80 6.98
CA GLN A 40 -1.51 -3.81 8.03
C GLN A 40 -2.25 -2.56 7.50
N LEU A 41 -1.96 -2.13 6.27
CA LEU A 41 -2.69 -1.03 5.64
C LEU A 41 -4.14 -1.40 5.34
N LYS A 42 -4.40 -2.64 4.93
CA LYS A 42 -5.77 -3.13 4.66
C LYS A 42 -6.65 -3.02 5.90
N GLU A 43 -6.17 -3.49 7.05
CA GLU A 43 -6.89 -3.39 8.33
C GLU A 43 -7.27 -1.94 8.68
N LYS A 44 -6.35 -0.99 8.43
CA LYS A 44 -6.55 0.44 8.70
C LYS A 44 -7.49 1.15 7.72
N VAL A 45 -7.70 0.58 6.53
CA VAL A 45 -8.58 1.16 5.49
C VAL A 45 -10.00 0.61 5.57
N THR A 46 -10.17 -0.58 6.16
CA THR A 46 -11.47 -1.24 6.35
C THR A 46 -12.07 -1.04 7.75
N SER A 47 -11.34 -0.42 8.67
CA SER A 47 -11.82 0.00 9.99
C SER A 47 -12.38 1.42 9.92
#